data_AF-A0AAE0E7Z0-F1
#
_entry.id   AF-A0AAE0E7Z0-F1
#
_cell.length_a   1.000
_cell.length_b   1.000
_cell.length_c   1.000
_cell.angle_alpha   90.00
_cell.angle_beta   90.00
_cell.angle_gamma   90.00
#
_symmetry.space_group_name_H-M   'P 1'
#
loop_
_entity.id
_entity.type
_entity.pdbx_description
1 polymer ?
#
loop_
_entity_poly.entity_id
_entity_poly.type
_entity_poly.pdbx_seq_one_letter_code
_entity_poly.pdbx_strand_id
1 'polypeptide(L)'
;MGNSEDEEEIDQLICVCGRLIQVYLENYVLKTPCMTSSQTSFIWLMEVLQGNKSRCYNMFRMDKHVFVMLLNDLKNIYKLKGSRNISSAEILGMFLYILGQGIGNRNA
;
A
#
# COMPACT_ATOMS: atom_id res chain seq x y z
N MET A 1 -15.45 -49.30 -28.72
CA MET A 1 -14.17 -48.58 -28.77
C MET A 1 -14.33 -47.07 -28.83
N GLY A 2 -15.40 -46.49 -29.41
CA GLY A 2 -15.58 -45.03 -29.42
C GLY A 2 -15.92 -44.37 -28.06
N ASN A 3 -16.70 -45.02 -27.20
CA ASN A 3 -17.18 -44.39 -25.95
C ASN A 3 -16.09 -44.12 -24.89
N SER A 4 -14.98 -44.87 -24.91
CA SER A 4 -13.90 -44.74 -23.92
C SER A 4 -12.91 -43.63 -24.26
N GLU A 5 -12.71 -43.35 -25.55
CA GLU A 5 -11.82 -42.28 -26.01
C GLU A 5 -12.47 -40.90 -25.76
N ASP A 6 -13.80 -40.80 -25.96
CA ASP A 6 -14.56 -39.58 -25.67
C ASP A 6 -14.60 -39.25 -24.15
N GLU A 7 -14.70 -40.27 -23.29
CA GLU A 7 -14.63 -40.10 -21.83
C GLU A 7 -13.25 -39.59 -21.38
N GLU A 8 -12.16 -40.12 -21.95
CA GLU A 8 -10.80 -39.65 -21.67
C GLU A 8 -10.58 -38.20 -22.12
N GLU A 9 -11.16 -37.79 -23.26
CA GLU A 9 -11.06 -36.41 -23.75
C GLU A 9 -11.83 -35.44 -22.84
N ILE A 10 -13.01 -35.85 -22.35
CA ILE A 10 -13.79 -35.07 -21.37
C ILE A 10 -13.02 -34.92 -20.06
N ASP A 11 -12.41 -35.99 -19.54
CA ASP A 11 -11.61 -35.94 -18.32
C ASP A 11 -10.40 -35.00 -18.45
N GLN A 12 -9.72 -35.03 -19.60
CA GLN A 12 -8.62 -34.10 -19.89
C GLN A 12 -9.09 -32.65 -19.92
N LEU A 13 -10.24 -32.36 -20.55
CA LEU A 13 -10.83 -31.03 -20.59
C LEU A 13 -11.19 -30.53 -19.18
N ILE A 14 -11.76 -31.39 -18.33
CA ILE A 14 -12.06 -31.06 -16.93
C ILE A 14 -10.78 -30.70 -16.18
N CYS A 15 -9.71 -31.50 -16.33
CA CYS A 15 -8.41 -31.23 -15.70
C CYS A 15 -7.81 -29.88 -16.15
N VAL A 16 -7.83 -29.59 -17.46
CA VAL A 16 -7.30 -28.33 -18.00
C VAL A 16 -8.12 -27.13 -17.49
N CYS A 17 -9.45 -27.21 -17.56
CA CYS A 17 -10.33 -26.17 -17.03
C CYS A 17 -10.11 -25.93 -15.54
N GLY A 18 -10.03 -27.00 -14.75
CA GLY A 18 -9.74 -26.93 -13.32
C GLY A 18 -8.39 -26.25 -13.04
N ARG A 19 -7.35 -26.58 -13.81
CA ARG A 19 -6.03 -25.97 -13.66
C ARG A 19 -6.02 -24.49 -14.03
N LEU A 20 -6.70 -24.11 -15.11
CA LEU A 20 -6.82 -22.70 -15.52
C LEU A 20 -7.56 -21.88 -14.45
N ILE A 21 -8.66 -22.41 -13.91
CA ILE A 21 -9.39 -21.78 -12.80
C ILE A 21 -8.49 -21.63 -11.58
N GLN A 22 -7.77 -22.69 -11.19
CA GLN A 22 -6.87 -22.64 -10.05
C GLN A 22 -5.80 -21.56 -10.21
N VAL A 23 -5.11 -21.53 -11.37
CA VAL A 23 -4.06 -20.53 -11.65
C VAL A 23 -4.65 -19.11 -11.64
N TYR A 24 -5.85 -18.92 -12.16
CA TYR A 24 -6.53 -17.63 -12.11
C TYR A 24 -6.85 -17.22 -10.67
N LEU A 25 -7.38 -18.13 -9.86
CA LEU A 25 -7.69 -17.88 -8.46
C LEU A 25 -6.43 -17.50 -7.68
N GLU A 26 -5.36 -18.26 -7.80
CA GLU A 26 -4.08 -18.00 -7.12
C GLU A 26 -3.47 -16.66 -7.53
N ASN A 27 -3.50 -16.34 -8.83
CA ASN A 27 -2.86 -15.12 -9.33
C ASN A 27 -3.67 -13.85 -9.07
N TYR A 28 -5.00 -13.93 -9.04
CA TYR A 28 -5.85 -12.73 -9.08
C TYR A 28 -6.84 -12.61 -7.92
N VAL A 29 -7.33 -13.72 -7.36
CA VAL A 29 -8.41 -13.70 -6.36
C VAL A 29 -7.87 -13.94 -4.95
N LEU A 30 -7.11 -15.02 -4.74
CA LEU A 30 -6.58 -15.44 -3.47
C LEU A 30 -5.27 -14.71 -3.13
N LYS A 31 -5.34 -13.38 -3.09
CA LYS A 31 -4.19 -12.54 -2.73
C LYS A 31 -3.76 -12.83 -1.29
N THR A 32 -2.49 -13.19 -1.11
CA THR A 32 -1.88 -13.21 0.23
C THR A 32 -1.95 -11.81 0.83
N PRO A 33 -2.45 -11.64 2.07
CA PRO A 33 -2.47 -10.35 2.74
C PRO A 33 -1.07 -9.72 2.75
N CYS A 34 -0.93 -8.52 2.19
CA CYS A 34 0.28 -7.72 2.30
C CYS A 34 0.06 -6.61 3.34
N MET A 35 1.16 -6.04 3.87
CA MET A 35 1.11 -4.95 4.85
C MET A 35 0.34 -5.29 6.15
N THR A 36 0.47 -6.52 6.65
CA THR A 36 -0.15 -7.01 7.90
C THR A 36 0.50 -6.48 9.18
N SER A 37 1.35 -5.46 9.08
CA SER A 37 2.06 -4.88 10.23
C SER A 37 1.07 -4.27 11.23
N SER A 38 1.30 -4.52 12.52
CA SER A 38 0.59 -3.82 13.60
C SER A 38 0.93 -2.32 13.63
N GLN A 39 2.09 -1.93 13.09
CA GLN A 39 2.46 -0.54 12.90
C GLN A 39 1.79 -0.01 11.63
N THR A 40 0.58 0.52 11.80
CA THR A 40 -0.13 1.23 10.73
C THR A 40 0.58 2.54 10.42
N SER A 41 0.39 3.04 9.19
CA SER A 41 0.90 4.34 8.74
C SER A 41 0.56 5.47 9.72
N PHE A 42 -0.66 5.42 10.27
CA PHE A 42 -1.12 6.35 11.29
C PHE A 42 -0.33 6.25 12.60
N ILE A 43 -0.10 5.04 13.13
CA ILE A 43 0.66 4.85 14.39
C ILE A 43 2.08 5.41 14.21
N TRP A 44 2.74 5.03 13.12
CA TRP A 44 4.07 5.54 12.78
C TRP A 44 4.09 7.08 12.66
N LEU A 45 3.11 7.67 11.97
CA LEU A 45 3.01 9.12 11.83
C LEU A 45 2.89 9.80 13.19
N MET A 46 2.07 9.24 14.09
CA MET A 46 1.90 9.78 15.43
C MET A 46 3.18 9.68 16.25
N GLU A 47 3.95 8.60 16.14
CA GLU A 47 5.26 8.48 16.78
C GLU A 47 6.24 9.56 16.30
N VAL A 48 6.24 9.89 15.01
CA VAL A 48 7.10 10.94 14.44
C VAL A 48 6.66 12.33 14.93
N LEU A 49 5.36 12.60 14.93
CA LEU A 49 4.81 13.91 15.32
C LEU A 49 4.80 14.14 16.85
N GLN A 50 4.66 13.09 17.66
CA GLN A 50 4.61 13.19 19.13
C GLN A 50 5.98 12.97 19.78
N GLY A 51 6.92 12.38 19.05
CA GLY A 51 8.28 12.16 19.52
C GLY A 51 9.12 13.44 19.65
N ASN A 52 10.43 13.27 19.74
CA ASN A 52 11.38 14.38 19.81
C ASN A 52 11.22 15.29 18.56
N LYS A 53 11.28 16.62 18.77
CA LYS A 53 11.20 17.63 17.71
C LYS A 53 12.15 17.34 16.54
N SER A 54 13.35 16.83 16.83
CA SER A 54 14.32 16.46 15.79
C SER A 54 13.84 15.32 14.88
N ARG A 55 12.99 14.40 15.37
CA ARG A 55 12.46 13.29 14.55
C ARG A 55 11.59 13.81 13.41
N CYS A 56 10.68 14.73 13.69
CA CYS A 56 9.82 15.34 12.66
C CYS A 56 10.67 16.04 11.59
N TYR A 57 11.67 16.83 12.02
CA TYR A 57 12.59 17.49 11.10
C TYR A 57 13.40 16.48 10.27
N ASN A 58 13.92 15.43 10.89
CA ASN A 58 14.72 14.42 10.20
C ASN A 58 13.90 13.63 9.18
N MET A 59 12.63 13.33 9.49
CA MET A 59 11.76 12.54 8.63
C MET A 59 11.11 13.37 7.52
N PHE A 60 10.64 14.58 7.83
CA PHE A 60 9.83 15.38 6.91
C PHE A 60 10.55 16.63 6.38
N ARG A 61 11.78 16.90 6.85
CA ARG A 61 12.54 18.12 6.55
C ARG A 61 11.83 19.41 6.95
N MET A 62 10.91 19.31 7.91
CA MET A 62 10.17 20.43 8.47
C MET A 62 9.81 20.20 9.93
N ASP A 63 9.65 21.30 10.65
CA ASP A 63 9.16 21.26 12.02
C ASP A 63 7.68 20.84 12.08
N LYS A 64 7.29 20.23 13.21
CA LYS A 64 5.92 19.77 13.46
C LYS A 64 4.87 20.85 13.22
N HIS A 65 5.13 22.09 13.64
CA HIS A 65 4.16 23.17 13.49
C HIS A 65 3.94 23.53 12.01
N VAL A 66 5.01 23.53 11.20
CA VAL A 66 4.94 23.72 9.74
C VAL A 66 4.17 22.59 9.08
N PHE A 67 4.40 21.35 9.51
CA PHE A 67 3.63 20.19 9.03
C PHE A 67 2.13 20.37 9.26
N VAL A 68 1.73 20.80 10.46
CA VAL A 68 0.31 21.02 10.81
C VAL A 68 -0.28 22.16 9.99
N MET A 69 0.46 23.26 9.79
CA MET A 69 0.02 24.37 8.94
C MET A 69 -0.21 23.92 7.50
N LEU A 70 0.76 23.22 6.91
CA LEU A 70 0.66 22.69 5.56
C LEU A 70 -0.53 21.73 5.42
N LEU A 71 -0.72 20.83 6.40
CA LEU A 71 -1.86 19.92 6.41
C LEU A 71 -3.20 20.67 6.44
N ASN A 72 -3.30 21.73 7.23
CA ASN A 72 -4.50 22.56 7.32
C ASN A 72 -4.77 23.28 5.99
N ASP A 73 -3.75 23.88 5.37
CA ASP A 73 -3.90 24.55 4.07
C ASP A 73 -4.34 23.55 3.00
N LEU A 74 -3.70 22.38 2.95
CA LEU A 74 -4.06 21.32 2.02
C LEU A 74 -5.51 20.86 2.21
N LYS A 75 -5.97 20.67 3.45
CA LYS A 75 -7.36 20.25 3.72
C LYS A 75 -8.37 21.36 3.41
N ASN A 76 -8.10 22.58 3.85
CA ASN A 76 -9.10 23.65 3.89
C ASN A 76 -9.13 24.46 2.59
N ILE A 77 -7.97 24.73 2.00
CA ILE A 77 -7.83 25.52 0.77
C ILE A 77 -7.88 24.59 -0.44
N TYR A 78 -6.98 23.60 -0.47
CA TYR A 78 -6.81 22.72 -1.63
C TYR A 78 -7.69 21.46 -1.61
N LYS A 79 -8.53 21.30 -0.57
CA LYS A 79 -9.51 20.22 -0.44
C LYS A 79 -8.91 18.81 -0.46
N LEU A 80 -7.69 18.64 0.05
CA LEU A 80 -7.07 17.34 0.25
C LEU A 80 -7.91 16.48 1.19
N LYS A 81 -8.44 15.38 0.66
CA LYS A 81 -9.23 14.39 1.40
C LYS A 81 -8.49 13.08 1.48
N GLY A 82 -8.57 12.45 2.66
CA GLY A 82 -8.21 11.05 2.81
C GLY A 82 -9.15 10.12 2.03
N SER A 83 -8.75 8.86 1.91
CA SER A 83 -9.61 7.79 1.40
C SER A 83 -10.24 7.01 2.57
N ARG A 84 -10.94 5.91 2.28
CA ARG A 84 -11.55 5.04 3.30
C ARG A 84 -10.54 4.56 4.35
N ASN A 85 -9.29 4.32 3.94
CA ASN A 85 -8.29 3.65 4.77
C ASN A 85 -7.04 4.51 5.04
N ILE A 86 -6.97 5.74 4.52
CA ILE A 86 -5.81 6.62 4.69
C ILE A 86 -6.26 8.05 4.91
N SER A 87 -5.79 8.68 5.98
CA SER A 87 -6.09 10.08 6.31
C SER A 87 -5.25 11.06 5.48
N SER A 88 -5.71 12.31 5.34
CA SER A 88 -4.91 13.37 4.70
C SER A 88 -3.55 13.58 5.38
N ALA A 89 -3.47 13.33 6.70
CA ALA A 89 -2.24 13.43 7.46
C ALA A 89 -1.24 12.32 7.09
N GLU A 90 -1.72 11.08 6.93
CA GLU A 90 -0.91 9.95 6.46
C GLU A 90 -0.42 10.16 5.03
N ILE A 91 -1.29 10.63 4.14
CA ILE A 91 -0.91 10.97 2.76
C ILE A 91 0.25 11.98 2.76
N LEU A 92 0.10 13.10 3.49
CA LEU A 92 1.12 14.12 3.56
C LEU A 92 2.41 13.62 4.23
N GLY A 93 2.28 12.89 5.34
CA GLY A 93 3.40 12.34 6.09
C GLY A 93 4.23 11.36 5.26
N MET A 94 3.59 10.43 4.54
CA MET A 94 4.28 9.53 3.63
C MET A 94 4.94 10.27 2.48
N PHE A 95 4.26 11.24 1.86
CA PHE A 95 4.81 12.04 0.77
C PHE A 95 6.08 12.78 1.20
N LEU A 96 6.03 13.50 2.34
CA LEU A 96 7.18 14.23 2.87
C LEU A 96 8.30 13.30 3.33
N TYR A 97 7.97 12.13 3.87
CA TYR A 97 8.97 11.12 4.21
C TYR A 97 9.76 10.68 2.96
N ILE A 98 9.07 10.33 1.88
CA ILE A 98 9.71 9.92 0.62
C ILE A 98 10.63 11.03 0.10
N LEU A 99 10.16 12.27 0.07
CA LEU A 99 10.98 13.41 -0.34
C LEU A 99 12.15 13.66 0.61
N GLY A 100 11.92 13.55 1.91
CA GLY A 100 12.87 13.84 2.96
C GLY A 100 13.99 12.80 3.10
N GLN A 101 13.74 11.54 2.74
CA GLN A 101 14.76 10.50 2.73
C GLN A 101 15.81 10.71 1.65
N GLY A 102 15.49 11.45 0.57
CA GLY A 102 16.47 11.83 -0.44
C GLY A 102 17.32 10.65 -0.89
N ILE A 103 16.68 9.59 -1.44
CA ILE A 103 17.41 8.52 -2.13
C ILE A 103 18.05 9.14 -3.37
N GLY A 104 19.21 9.75 -3.18
CA GLY A 104 20.07 10.17 -4.27
C GLY A 104 20.63 8.91 -4.93
N ASN A 105 20.84 8.97 -6.24
CA ASN A 105 21.42 7.92 -7.07
C ASN A 105 22.88 7.56 -6.71
N ARG A 106 23.33 7.88 -5.50
CA ARG A 106 24.71 7.68 -5.01
C ARG A 106 24.93 6.27 -4.44
N ASN A 107 23.86 5.49 -4.26
CA ASN A 107 23.89 4.12 -3.73
C ASN A 107 23.19 3.10 -4.67
N ALA A 108 23.00 3.43 -5.96
CA ALA A 108 22.48 2.52 -6.98
C ALA A 108 23.62 2.04 -7.89
#